data_AF-A0A4Y8I773-F1
#
_entry.id   AF-A0A4Y8I773-F1
#
_cell.length_a   1.000
_cell.length_b   1.000
_cell.length_c   1.000
_cell.angle_alpha   90.00
_cell.angle_beta   90.00
_cell.angle_gamma   90.00
#
_symmetry.space_group_name_H-M   'P 1'
#
loop_
_entity.id
_entity.type
_entity.pdbx_description
1 polymer ?
#
loop_
_entity_poly.entity_id
_entity_poly.type
_entity_poly.pdbx_seq_one_letter_code
_entity_poly.pdbx_strand_id
1 'polypeptide(L)'
;MEIKIPLERLKTNIREGIMRCFENKSVNLPKRIKKEILTIILSLLIFPSILLAQDVLYRNNGTIIKGEYDSKSSSDTSLRFKPNYQAWTYYHVNTVNFIKSFNGNILYPTGIIANLKSNKYHLPIVKHLPEKADQKYFETIDDADNAGFIPCSVCFDDSPTISDYYYERELIKNYLLNIQSNYEIIGAHPQLPQIRSILDTIVKGWPEVLKGYDYRVQIYEDDYPNAFAIGGGYIFISSGLLNMIEDDSELEAVLAHEIGHNERRHLLRVFKKHQNNSKNSMLLAVFIGAATYLATLDTDRAVAGILITKAVTDVVSEISLKGYSREMEQEADILAQLYFHETESSSNPLIRILDKFATYSLTRNGFIPRNSILSTHPHIKQRILQVQNTSIFKYDDPLTFEAYPVKRKDLIPGFIKLKINYVFMAPSSTKDETVCSLVGSIINEHPEYNFTINNLTFNFLSNVGIRQLDGFAGNIIKHQSESDFIGVIRVPSNKSQDLMEVLKNKSFLPYSMDISNVVILPGKDAKKIGYRPIQCRMTIK
;
A
#
# COMPACT_ATOMS: atom_id res chain seq x y z
N MET A 1 -36.87 2.73 -17.92
CA MET A 1 -37.10 1.69 -16.90
C MET A 1 -36.37 2.14 -15.64
N GLU A 2 -37.10 2.63 -14.63
CA GLU A 2 -36.55 3.34 -13.46
C GLU A 2 -35.63 2.44 -12.62
N ILE A 3 -34.35 2.81 -12.51
CA ILE A 3 -33.45 2.28 -11.49
C ILE A 3 -33.73 3.05 -10.18
N LYS A 4 -34.81 2.69 -9.49
CA LYS A 4 -35.17 3.19 -8.15
C LYS A 4 -34.91 2.18 -7.02
N ILE A 5 -34.30 1.03 -7.34
CA ILE A 5 -34.28 -0.17 -6.49
C ILE A 5 -33.12 -0.26 -5.46
N PRO A 6 -31.96 0.44 -5.55
CA PRO A 6 -30.88 0.27 -4.56
C PRO A 6 -31.21 0.86 -3.18
N LEU A 7 -31.88 2.02 -3.15
CA LEU A 7 -32.07 2.80 -1.92
C LEU A 7 -33.09 2.16 -0.98
N GLU A 8 -34.17 1.61 -1.51
CA GLU A 8 -35.21 0.94 -0.71
C GLU A 8 -34.69 -0.35 -0.08
N ARG A 9 -33.94 -1.18 -0.81
CA ARG A 9 -33.33 -2.42 -0.26
C ARG A 9 -32.27 -2.15 0.81
N LEU A 10 -31.49 -1.07 0.67
CA LEU A 10 -30.49 -0.68 1.67
C LEU A 10 -31.17 -0.23 2.98
N LYS A 11 -32.26 0.55 2.87
CA LYS A 11 -33.10 0.95 4.01
C LYS A 11 -33.69 -0.28 4.71
N THR A 12 -34.16 -1.29 3.97
CA THR A 12 -34.75 -2.51 4.56
C THR A 12 -33.71 -3.30 5.37
N ASN A 13 -32.52 -3.54 4.81
CA ASN A 13 -31.48 -4.34 5.47
C ASN A 13 -30.88 -3.67 6.71
N ILE A 14 -30.71 -2.34 6.70
CA ILE A 14 -30.23 -1.59 7.86
C ILE A 14 -31.30 -1.55 8.96
N ARG A 15 -32.57 -1.40 8.56
CA ARG A 15 -33.72 -1.45 9.47
C ARG A 15 -33.83 -2.79 10.19
N GLU A 16 -33.69 -3.90 9.47
CA GLU A 16 -33.70 -5.25 10.06
C GLU A 16 -32.51 -5.49 11.00
N GLY A 17 -31.32 -5.01 10.63
CA GLY A 17 -30.12 -5.13 11.47
C GLY A 17 -30.21 -4.38 12.79
N ILE A 18 -30.73 -3.15 12.77
CA ILE A 18 -30.88 -2.32 13.97
C ILE A 18 -32.02 -2.83 14.87
N MET A 19 -33.12 -3.33 14.28
CA MET A 19 -34.20 -3.97 15.05
C MET A 19 -33.69 -5.22 15.79
N ARG A 20 -32.84 -6.04 15.16
CA ARG A 20 -32.17 -7.18 15.82
C ARG A 20 -31.26 -6.73 16.96
N CYS A 21 -30.58 -5.59 16.86
CA CYS A 21 -29.78 -5.05 17.97
C CYS A 21 -30.65 -4.56 19.16
N PHE A 22 -31.85 -4.04 18.90
CA PHE A 22 -32.83 -3.67 19.94
C PHE A 22 -33.55 -4.86 20.57
N GLU A 23 -33.49 -6.04 19.92
CA GLU A 23 -34.03 -7.30 20.44
C GLU A 23 -32.97 -8.10 21.22
N ASN A 24 -31.69 -8.04 20.81
CA ASN A 24 -30.59 -8.76 21.48
C ASN A 24 -30.00 -8.06 22.70
N LYS A 25 -30.26 -6.77 22.92
CA LYS A 25 -29.88 -6.06 24.15
C LYS A 25 -31.14 -5.79 24.97
N SER A 26 -31.09 -6.14 26.24
CA SER A 26 -32.14 -6.02 27.28
C SER A 26 -32.54 -4.57 27.62
N VAL A 27 -32.81 -3.75 26.59
CA VAL A 27 -33.24 -2.37 26.72
C VAL A 27 -34.69 -2.28 26.25
N ASN A 28 -35.62 -2.26 27.21
CA ASN A 28 -37.05 -2.25 26.97
C ASN A 28 -37.56 -0.83 26.65
N LEU A 29 -37.21 -0.32 25.47
CA LEU A 29 -37.68 0.97 24.97
C LEU A 29 -39.07 0.86 24.31
N PRO A 30 -39.98 1.83 24.51
CA PRO A 30 -41.25 1.91 23.78
C PRO A 30 -41.05 1.91 22.26
N LYS A 31 -41.94 1.22 21.51
CA LYS A 31 -41.85 1.09 20.03
C LYS A 31 -41.71 2.42 19.29
N ARG A 32 -42.32 3.50 19.80
CA ARG A 32 -42.26 4.84 19.22
C ARG A 32 -40.84 5.43 19.27
N ILE A 33 -40.15 5.26 20.40
CA ILE A 33 -38.78 5.74 20.61
C ILE A 33 -37.77 4.90 19.81
N LYS A 34 -37.96 3.57 19.73
CA LYS A 34 -37.14 2.70 18.86
C LYS A 34 -37.23 3.14 17.39
N LYS A 35 -38.41 3.55 16.92
CA LYS A 35 -38.64 4.04 15.56
C LYS A 35 -37.98 5.40 15.31
N GLU A 36 -38.05 6.33 16.26
CA GLU A 36 -37.40 7.65 16.16
C GLU A 36 -35.87 7.51 16.17
N ILE A 37 -35.30 6.74 17.09
CA ILE A 37 -33.85 6.47 17.16
C ILE A 37 -33.36 5.79 15.87
N LEU A 38 -34.10 4.80 15.36
CA LEU A 38 -33.79 4.14 14.09
C LEU A 38 -33.79 5.14 12.92
N THR A 39 -34.75 6.05 12.89
CA THR A 39 -34.85 7.07 11.84
C THR A 39 -33.69 8.05 11.92
N ILE A 40 -33.32 8.49 13.13
CA ILE A 40 -32.18 9.36 13.42
C ILE A 40 -30.86 8.68 13.01
N ILE A 41 -30.67 7.41 13.37
CA ILE A 41 -29.46 6.64 13.04
C ILE A 41 -29.34 6.41 11.52
N LEU A 42 -30.43 6.05 10.83
CA LEU A 42 -30.44 5.93 9.36
C LEU A 42 -30.11 7.28 8.69
N SER A 43 -30.65 8.39 9.19
CA SER A 43 -30.33 9.74 8.72
C SER A 43 -28.94 10.22 9.11
N LEU A 44 -28.29 9.65 10.14
CA LEU A 44 -26.92 10.00 10.51
C LEU A 44 -25.88 9.15 9.77
N LEU A 45 -26.25 7.98 9.24
CA LEU A 45 -25.32 7.04 8.60
C LEU A 45 -25.32 7.13 7.07
N ILE A 46 -26.50 7.30 6.46
CA ILE A 46 -26.65 7.33 4.99
C ILE A 46 -26.39 8.74 4.43
N PHE A 47 -26.78 9.77 5.18
CA PHE A 47 -26.72 11.16 4.72
C PHE A 47 -25.30 11.70 4.61
N PRO A 48 -24.33 11.39 5.51
CA PRO A 48 -22.96 11.84 5.32
C PRO A 48 -22.25 11.07 4.19
N SER A 49 -22.48 9.77 4.05
CA SER A 49 -21.72 8.94 3.11
C SER A 49 -22.06 9.23 1.64
N ILE A 50 -23.29 9.67 1.34
CA ILE A 50 -23.70 10.11 0.00
C ILE A 50 -23.33 11.59 -0.26
N LEU A 51 -23.25 12.44 0.78
CA LEU A 51 -22.77 13.82 0.65
C LEU A 51 -21.24 13.94 0.53
N LEU A 52 -20.48 12.89 0.89
CA LEU A 52 -19.02 12.96 0.97
C LEU A 52 -18.30 12.64 -0.35
N ALA A 53 -18.97 12.00 -1.32
CA ALA A 53 -18.41 11.73 -2.65
C ALA A 53 -18.95 12.76 -3.65
N GLN A 54 -18.30 13.92 -3.74
CA GLN A 54 -18.68 15.01 -4.64
C GLN A 54 -17.50 15.46 -5.49
N ASP A 55 -17.74 15.61 -6.78
CA ASP A 55 -16.80 16.24 -7.70
C ASP A 55 -16.73 17.74 -7.41
N VAL A 56 -15.64 18.36 -7.83
CA VAL A 56 -15.33 19.75 -7.57
C VAL A 56 -14.96 20.45 -8.88
N LEU A 57 -15.79 21.40 -9.29
CA LEU A 57 -15.57 22.27 -10.43
C LEU A 57 -14.93 23.57 -9.96
N TYR A 58 -13.78 23.91 -10.54
CA TYR A 58 -13.03 25.12 -10.28
C TYR A 58 -13.15 26.03 -11.49
N ARG A 59 -13.58 27.28 -11.27
CA ARG A 59 -13.79 28.26 -12.34
C ARG A 59 -12.61 29.21 -12.46
N ASN A 60 -12.49 29.83 -13.63
CA ASN A 60 -11.41 30.79 -13.92
C ASN A 60 -11.46 32.04 -13.04
N ASN A 61 -12.62 32.37 -12.48
CA ASN A 61 -12.78 33.47 -11.53
C ASN A 61 -12.47 33.07 -10.07
N GLY A 62 -11.94 31.88 -9.82
CA GLY A 62 -11.60 31.37 -8.49
C GLY A 62 -12.77 30.75 -7.73
N THR A 63 -13.98 30.68 -8.31
CA THR A 63 -15.12 30.04 -7.63
C THR A 63 -15.00 28.52 -7.67
N ILE A 64 -15.37 27.88 -6.57
CA ILE A 64 -15.31 26.42 -6.36
C ILE A 64 -16.73 25.91 -6.14
N ILE A 65 -17.16 24.94 -6.94
CA ILE A 65 -18.51 24.38 -6.92
C ILE A 65 -18.41 22.87 -6.68
N LYS A 66 -19.11 22.36 -5.67
CA LYS A 66 -19.19 20.91 -5.39
C LYS A 66 -20.47 20.32 -5.99
N GLY A 67 -20.38 19.12 -6.54
CA GLY A 67 -21.50 18.52 -7.26
C GLY A 67 -21.17 17.22 -8.00
N GLU A 68 -21.90 16.96 -9.08
CA GLU A 68 -21.71 15.78 -9.96
C GLU A 68 -21.35 16.25 -11.38
N TYR A 69 -20.31 15.67 -11.97
CA TYR A 69 -19.93 15.89 -13.37
C TYR A 69 -20.53 14.83 -14.29
N ASP A 70 -21.10 15.25 -15.43
CA ASP A 70 -21.59 14.34 -16.47
C ASP A 70 -20.71 14.43 -17.71
N SER A 71 -19.78 13.48 -17.84
CA SER A 71 -18.86 13.40 -18.98
C SER A 71 -19.56 13.06 -20.30
N LYS A 72 -20.69 12.34 -20.28
CA LYS A 72 -21.37 11.88 -21.50
C LYS A 72 -22.14 12.99 -22.21
N SER A 73 -22.68 13.92 -21.44
CA SER A 73 -23.41 15.07 -21.97
C SER A 73 -22.52 16.32 -22.10
N SER A 74 -21.22 16.19 -21.83
CA SER A 74 -20.24 17.26 -22.02
C SER A 74 -19.63 17.21 -23.42
N SER A 75 -19.16 18.35 -23.90
CA SER A 75 -18.62 18.55 -25.26
C SER A 75 -17.45 19.53 -25.21
N ASP A 76 -16.76 19.71 -26.35
CA ASP A 76 -15.62 20.63 -26.48
C ASP A 76 -15.95 22.10 -26.19
N THR A 77 -17.24 22.47 -26.15
CA THR A 77 -17.69 23.85 -25.92
C THR A 77 -18.40 24.03 -24.58
N SER A 78 -18.97 22.96 -24.02
CA SER A 78 -19.78 23.03 -22.80
C SER A 78 -19.66 21.78 -21.94
N LEU A 79 -19.52 22.00 -20.63
CA LEU A 79 -19.40 20.97 -19.60
C LEU A 79 -20.67 20.92 -18.77
N ARG A 80 -21.24 19.73 -18.60
CA ARG A 80 -22.46 19.53 -17.82
C ARG A 80 -22.11 19.17 -16.37
N PHE A 81 -22.51 20.02 -15.44
CA PHE A 81 -22.23 19.84 -14.01
C PHE A 81 -23.45 20.18 -13.17
N LYS A 82 -23.72 19.39 -12.13
CA LYS A 82 -24.84 19.57 -11.21
C LYS A 82 -24.34 20.03 -9.85
N PRO A 83 -24.44 21.32 -9.51
CA PRO A 83 -24.10 21.79 -8.18
C PRO A 83 -25.02 21.16 -7.13
N ASN A 84 -24.52 21.00 -5.91
CA ASN A 84 -25.32 20.51 -4.79
C ASN A 84 -26.60 21.33 -4.61
N TYR A 85 -27.72 20.63 -4.42
CA TYR A 85 -29.04 21.23 -4.20
C TYR A 85 -29.52 22.13 -5.35
N GLN A 86 -28.92 22.02 -6.53
CA GLN A 86 -29.30 22.76 -7.74
C GLN A 86 -29.58 21.80 -8.90
N ALA A 87 -30.18 22.34 -9.97
CA ALA A 87 -30.41 21.62 -11.20
C ALA A 87 -29.09 21.44 -11.99
N TRP A 88 -29.12 20.54 -12.98
CA TRP A 88 -28.03 20.40 -13.95
C TRP A 88 -27.83 21.70 -14.72
N THR A 89 -26.59 22.17 -14.79
CA THR A 89 -26.23 23.40 -15.48
C THR A 89 -25.08 23.15 -16.45
N TYR A 90 -25.15 23.77 -17.62
CA TYR A 90 -24.04 23.78 -18.56
C TYR A 90 -23.12 24.95 -18.27
N TYR A 91 -21.83 24.66 -18.14
CA TYR A 91 -20.76 25.62 -17.97
C TYR A 91 -19.95 25.68 -19.26
N HIS A 92 -19.74 26.87 -19.80
CA HIS A 92 -18.90 27.03 -20.98
C HIS A 92 -17.44 26.70 -20.63
N VAL A 93 -16.73 25.96 -21.48
CA VAL A 93 -15.36 25.48 -21.22
C VAL A 93 -14.39 26.61 -20.82
N ASN A 94 -14.47 27.76 -21.49
CA ASN A 94 -13.68 28.98 -21.20
C ASN A 94 -13.90 29.58 -19.80
N THR A 95 -14.92 29.12 -19.06
CA THR A 95 -15.20 29.58 -17.69
C THR A 95 -14.77 28.58 -16.62
N VAL A 96 -14.36 27.38 -17.05
CA VAL A 96 -13.95 26.29 -16.19
C VAL A 96 -12.44 26.15 -16.28
N ASN A 97 -11.80 26.08 -15.11
CA ASN A 97 -10.39 25.77 -15.00
C ASN A 97 -10.25 24.25 -14.96
N PHE A 98 -10.67 23.60 -13.88
CA PHE A 98 -10.55 22.16 -13.74
C PHE A 98 -11.80 21.54 -13.11
N ILE A 99 -12.08 20.30 -13.45
CA ILE A 99 -13.04 19.46 -12.72
C ILE A 99 -12.24 18.33 -12.09
N LYS A 100 -12.29 18.22 -10.77
CA LYS A 100 -11.68 17.12 -10.02
C LYS A 100 -12.77 16.21 -9.50
N SER A 101 -12.57 14.91 -9.62
CA SER A 101 -13.46 13.94 -9.00
C SER A 101 -13.27 13.92 -7.48
N PHE A 102 -14.25 13.36 -6.77
CA PHE A 102 -14.17 13.23 -5.31
C PHE A 102 -12.98 12.37 -4.82
N ASN A 103 -12.48 11.45 -5.66
CA ASN A 103 -11.29 10.63 -5.41
C ASN A 103 -9.97 11.28 -5.88
N GLY A 104 -10.02 12.52 -6.39
CA GLY A 104 -8.83 13.34 -6.67
C GLY A 104 -8.35 13.36 -8.11
N ASN A 105 -8.95 12.60 -9.02
CA ASN A 105 -8.60 12.56 -10.44
C ASN A 105 -9.04 13.83 -11.16
N ILE A 106 -8.31 14.22 -12.20
CA ILE A 106 -8.71 15.33 -13.07
C ILE A 106 -9.65 14.78 -14.13
N LEU A 107 -10.90 15.24 -14.13
CA LEU A 107 -11.95 14.88 -15.11
C LEU A 107 -11.99 15.84 -16.31
N TYR A 108 -11.50 17.07 -16.11
CA TYR A 108 -11.35 18.10 -17.14
C TYR A 108 -10.21 19.06 -16.77
N PRO A 109 -9.37 19.51 -17.73
CA PRO A 109 -9.41 19.22 -19.18
C PRO A 109 -9.00 17.79 -19.53
N THR A 110 -9.40 17.32 -20.71
CA THR A 110 -9.00 16.02 -21.29
C THR A 110 -7.78 16.18 -22.20
N GLY A 111 -7.00 15.09 -22.34
CA GLY A 111 -5.74 15.09 -23.07
C GLY A 111 -4.61 15.83 -22.36
N ILE A 112 -3.42 15.77 -22.95
CA ILE A 112 -2.19 16.36 -22.40
C ILE A 112 -1.32 16.95 -23.51
N ILE A 113 -0.48 17.91 -23.14
CA ILE A 113 0.50 18.54 -24.03
C ILE A 113 1.90 18.19 -23.54
N ALA A 114 2.64 17.43 -24.34
CA ALA A 114 4.03 17.11 -24.11
C ALA A 114 4.97 18.21 -24.60
N ASN A 115 6.02 18.44 -23.82
CA ASN A 115 7.15 19.32 -24.11
C ASN A 115 8.29 18.48 -24.69
N LEU A 116 8.60 18.71 -25.97
CA LEU A 116 9.63 17.97 -26.70
C LEU A 116 11.06 18.22 -26.21
N LYS A 117 11.31 19.28 -25.44
CA LYS A 117 12.63 19.62 -24.90
C LYS A 117 12.88 19.03 -23.52
N SER A 118 11.87 19.05 -22.65
CA SER A 118 12.01 18.55 -21.27
C SER A 118 11.54 17.12 -21.10
N ASN A 119 10.92 16.53 -22.13
CA ASN A 119 10.24 15.24 -22.08
C ASN A 119 9.15 15.17 -20.99
N LYS A 120 8.54 16.31 -20.65
CA LYS A 120 7.44 16.39 -19.68
C LYS A 120 6.10 16.63 -20.34
N TYR A 121 5.02 16.02 -19.86
CA TYR A 121 3.66 16.38 -20.29
C TYR A 121 2.90 17.20 -19.26
N HIS A 122 2.00 18.04 -19.76
CA HIS A 122 1.30 19.09 -19.04
C HIS A 122 -0.21 19.04 -19.32
N LEU A 123 -1.01 19.61 -18.43
CA LEU A 123 -2.44 19.84 -18.68
C LEU A 123 -2.63 20.90 -19.78
N PRO A 124 -3.57 20.74 -20.74
CA PRO A 124 -3.66 21.62 -21.92
C PRO A 124 -3.98 23.10 -21.68
N ILE A 125 -4.47 23.44 -20.49
CA ILE A 125 -4.98 24.79 -20.17
C ILE A 125 -4.02 25.62 -19.32
N VAL A 126 -2.88 25.05 -18.92
CA VAL A 126 -1.97 25.72 -17.99
C VAL A 126 -1.18 26.81 -18.69
N LYS A 127 -0.82 27.86 -17.94
CA LYS A 127 -0.04 28.99 -18.48
C LYS A 127 1.45 28.70 -18.64
N HIS A 128 1.93 27.57 -18.11
CA HIS A 128 3.34 27.17 -18.14
C HIS A 128 3.62 26.10 -19.21
N LEU A 129 2.83 26.07 -20.28
CA LEU A 129 3.11 25.27 -21.45
C LEU A 129 4.38 25.78 -22.17
N PRO A 130 5.14 24.89 -22.84
CA PRO A 130 6.25 25.33 -23.68
C PRO A 130 5.75 26.15 -24.89
N GLU A 131 6.66 26.73 -25.66
CA GLU A 131 6.29 27.41 -26.91
C GLU A 131 5.59 26.44 -27.87
N LYS A 132 4.67 26.95 -28.71
CA LYS A 132 3.84 26.11 -29.60
C LYS A 132 4.66 25.19 -30.51
N ALA A 133 5.88 25.59 -30.89
CA ALA A 133 6.77 24.78 -31.70
C ALA A 133 7.31 23.53 -30.98
N ASP A 134 7.34 23.54 -29.65
CA ASP A 134 7.86 22.46 -28.80
C ASP A 134 6.73 21.61 -28.18
N GLN A 135 5.48 21.81 -28.63
CA GLN A 135 4.30 21.11 -28.11
C GLN A 135 3.92 19.91 -28.98
N LYS A 136 3.64 18.78 -28.33
CA LYS A 136 2.98 17.62 -28.95
C LYS A 136 1.74 17.24 -28.14
N TYR A 137 0.59 17.13 -28.79
CA TYR A 137 -0.66 16.73 -28.14
C TYR A 137 -0.79 15.20 -28.08
N PHE A 138 -1.33 14.71 -26.97
CA PHE A 138 -1.76 13.32 -26.79
C PHE A 138 -3.19 13.29 -26.23
N GLU A 139 -4.00 12.35 -26.70
CA GLU A 139 -5.39 12.18 -26.26
C GLU A 139 -5.46 11.60 -24.84
N THR A 140 -4.54 10.70 -24.49
CA THR A 140 -4.47 10.04 -23.19
C THR A 140 -3.11 10.18 -22.53
N ILE A 141 -3.07 9.98 -21.21
CA ILE A 141 -1.82 9.91 -20.44
C ILE A 141 -0.99 8.70 -20.88
N ASP A 142 -1.64 7.54 -21.05
CA ASP A 142 -1.00 6.29 -21.46
C ASP A 142 -0.22 6.44 -22.78
N ASP A 143 -0.76 7.20 -23.75
CA ASP A 143 -0.06 7.43 -25.03
C ASP A 143 1.23 8.24 -24.86
N ALA A 144 1.27 9.17 -23.91
CA ALA A 144 2.47 9.96 -23.64
C ALA A 144 3.49 9.18 -22.80
N ASP A 145 3.03 8.41 -21.82
CA ASP A 145 3.88 7.53 -21.01
C ASP A 145 4.55 6.48 -21.92
N ASN A 146 3.80 5.85 -22.82
CA ASN A 146 4.32 4.90 -23.82
C ASN A 146 5.30 5.55 -24.81
N ALA A 147 5.17 6.86 -25.05
CA ALA A 147 6.09 7.63 -25.86
C ALA A 147 7.33 8.13 -25.07
N GLY A 148 7.47 7.75 -23.81
CA GLY A 148 8.63 8.05 -22.96
C GLY A 148 8.60 9.43 -22.31
N PHE A 149 7.45 10.11 -22.30
CA PHE A 149 7.29 11.37 -21.57
C PHE A 149 6.92 11.09 -20.11
N ILE A 150 7.38 11.97 -19.21
CA ILE A 150 7.07 11.89 -17.78
C ILE A 150 6.11 13.01 -17.35
N PRO A 151 5.31 12.84 -16.29
CA PRO A 151 4.38 13.89 -15.85
C PRO A 151 5.12 15.15 -15.37
N CYS A 152 4.56 16.32 -15.68
CA CYS A 152 4.97 17.57 -15.04
C CYS A 152 4.49 17.59 -13.58
N SER A 153 5.42 17.64 -12.62
CA SER A 153 5.15 17.70 -11.17
C SER A 153 4.32 18.90 -10.69
N VAL A 154 4.15 19.93 -11.54
CA VAL A 154 3.26 21.08 -11.24
C VAL A 154 1.82 20.81 -11.72
N CYS A 155 1.67 20.09 -12.83
CA CYS A 155 0.38 19.75 -13.42
C CYS A 155 -0.25 18.54 -12.73
N PHE A 156 0.57 17.56 -12.42
CA PHE A 156 0.19 16.26 -11.89
C PHE A 156 0.89 16.06 -10.56
N ASP A 157 0.19 15.46 -9.61
CA ASP A 157 0.81 14.99 -8.38
C ASP A 157 1.64 13.76 -8.76
N ASP A 158 2.96 13.95 -8.87
CA ASP A 158 3.95 12.89 -9.12
C ASP A 158 4.23 12.08 -7.85
N SER A 159 3.61 12.44 -6.73
CA SER A 159 3.59 11.60 -5.55
C SER A 159 3.06 10.21 -5.94
N PRO A 160 3.77 9.13 -5.58
CA PRO A 160 3.26 7.78 -5.73
C PRO A 160 1.82 7.71 -5.27
N THR A 161 0.92 7.18 -6.11
CA THR A 161 -0.50 7.07 -5.81
C THR A 161 -0.72 5.99 -4.77
N ILE A 162 -0.29 6.25 -3.54
CA ILE A 162 -0.33 5.31 -2.43
C ILE A 162 -1.35 5.80 -1.41
N SER A 163 -2.20 4.90 -0.91
CA SER A 163 -3.36 5.24 -0.03
C SER A 163 -3.00 6.00 1.25
N ASP A 164 -1.72 6.01 1.62
CA ASP A 164 -1.20 6.55 2.88
C ASP A 164 0.06 7.40 2.65
N TYR A 165 0.23 7.94 1.44
CA TYR A 165 1.44 8.67 1.06
C TYR A 165 1.79 9.80 2.04
N TYR A 166 0.79 10.53 2.55
CA TYR A 166 1.01 11.56 3.57
C TYR A 166 1.65 11.00 4.85
N TYR A 167 1.16 9.87 5.38
CA TYR A 167 1.71 9.25 6.58
C TYR A 167 3.13 8.72 6.33
N GLU A 168 3.34 8.07 5.18
CA GLU A 168 4.66 7.60 4.78
C GLU A 168 5.65 8.75 4.64
N ARG A 169 5.25 9.87 4.02
CA ARG A 169 6.08 11.07 3.88
C ARG A 169 6.45 11.69 5.23
N GLU A 170 5.48 11.83 6.15
CA GLU A 170 5.77 12.36 7.49
C GLU A 170 6.65 11.39 8.31
N LEU A 171 6.46 10.07 8.16
CA LEU A 171 7.33 9.06 8.76
C LEU A 171 8.77 9.21 8.26
N ILE A 172 8.96 9.23 6.94
CA ILE A 172 10.27 9.39 6.29
C ILE A 172 10.95 10.67 6.78
N LYS A 173 10.23 11.80 6.78
CA LYS A 173 10.77 13.10 7.22
C LYS A 173 11.30 13.04 8.65
N ASN A 174 10.53 12.50 9.59
CA ASN A 174 10.96 12.43 10.98
C ASN A 174 12.08 11.40 11.20
N TYR A 175 12.08 10.30 10.43
CA TYR A 175 13.17 9.34 10.48
C TYR A 175 14.48 9.96 9.94
N LEU A 176 14.42 10.69 8.82
CA LEU A 176 15.58 11.44 8.30
C LEU A 176 16.15 12.42 9.33
N LEU A 177 15.29 13.18 10.02
CA LEU A 177 15.72 14.08 11.09
C LEU A 177 16.37 13.31 12.25
N ASN A 178 15.85 12.15 12.61
CA ASN A 178 16.44 11.29 13.63
C ASN A 178 17.83 10.79 13.20
N ILE A 179 17.99 10.39 11.94
CA ILE A 179 19.29 9.92 11.41
C ILE A 179 20.30 11.07 11.42
N GLN A 180 19.93 12.21 10.85
CA GLN A 180 20.81 13.40 10.79
C GLN A 180 21.20 13.92 12.17
N SER A 181 20.37 13.66 13.20
CA SER A 181 20.68 14.04 14.59
C SER A 181 21.59 13.04 15.31
N ASN A 182 21.67 11.80 14.85
CA ASN A 182 22.39 10.72 15.55
C ASN A 182 23.64 10.22 14.79
N TYR A 183 23.72 10.48 13.49
CA TYR A 183 24.76 9.97 12.61
C TYR A 183 25.34 11.05 11.73
N GLU A 184 26.66 10.98 11.50
CA GLU A 184 27.34 11.82 10.52
C GLU A 184 27.22 11.20 9.13
N ILE A 185 26.68 11.94 8.15
CA ILE A 185 26.52 11.45 6.78
C ILE A 185 27.76 11.78 5.97
N ILE A 186 28.39 10.74 5.41
CA ILE A 186 29.58 10.85 4.56
C ILE A 186 29.13 11.18 3.14
N GLY A 187 29.17 12.47 2.78
CA GLY A 187 28.68 12.95 1.48
C GLY A 187 29.49 12.51 0.27
N ALA A 188 30.77 12.16 0.44
CA ALA A 188 31.71 11.85 -0.65
C ALA A 188 32.56 10.61 -0.36
N HIS A 189 31.92 9.46 -0.16
CA HIS A 189 32.64 8.19 0.00
C HIS A 189 33.14 7.63 -1.35
N PRO A 190 34.39 7.14 -1.46
CA PRO A 190 34.95 6.64 -2.73
C PRO A 190 34.18 5.48 -3.36
N GLN A 191 33.58 4.62 -2.54
CA GLN A 191 32.79 3.47 -3.04
C GLN A 191 31.39 3.87 -3.51
N LEU A 192 30.88 5.06 -3.18
CA LEU A 192 29.49 5.45 -3.46
C LEU A 192 29.07 5.31 -4.94
N PRO A 193 29.91 5.63 -5.95
CA PRO A 193 29.58 5.38 -7.35
C PRO A 193 29.36 3.89 -7.68
N GLN A 194 30.20 3.00 -7.13
CA GLN A 194 30.08 1.55 -7.31
C GLN A 194 28.80 1.03 -6.65
N ILE A 195 28.51 1.48 -5.41
CA ILE A 195 27.28 1.12 -4.71
C ILE A 195 26.04 1.55 -5.51
N ARG A 196 26.06 2.74 -6.11
CA ARG A 196 24.97 3.19 -7.00
C ARG A 196 24.83 2.33 -8.25
N SER A 197 25.93 1.90 -8.85
CA SER A 197 25.90 0.99 -9.99
C SER A 197 25.28 -0.37 -9.63
N ILE A 198 25.59 -0.90 -8.44
CA ILE A 198 24.98 -2.14 -7.93
C ILE A 198 23.48 -1.91 -7.68
N LEU A 199 23.12 -0.81 -7.03
CA LEU A 199 21.72 -0.43 -6.80
C LEU A 199 20.91 -0.36 -8.10
N ASP A 200 21.44 0.30 -9.14
CA ASP A 200 20.80 0.40 -10.44
C ASP A 200 20.62 -0.97 -11.11
N THR A 201 21.56 -1.88 -10.90
CA THR A 201 21.48 -3.27 -11.38
C THR A 201 20.34 -4.01 -10.69
N ILE A 202 20.25 -3.89 -9.35
CA ILE A 202 19.18 -4.52 -8.57
C ILE A 202 17.81 -3.99 -8.98
N VAL A 203 17.67 -2.68 -9.09
CA VAL A 203 16.42 -2.01 -9.49
C VAL A 203 15.96 -2.47 -10.87
N LYS A 204 16.89 -2.66 -11.83
CA LYS A 204 16.56 -3.16 -13.18
C LYS A 204 16.20 -4.64 -13.20
N GLY A 205 16.85 -5.45 -12.36
CA GLY A 205 16.62 -6.90 -12.26
C GLY A 205 15.56 -7.31 -11.24
N TRP A 206 14.81 -6.35 -10.68
CA TRP A 206 13.88 -6.63 -9.59
C TRP A 206 12.75 -7.57 -10.06
N PRO A 207 12.38 -8.61 -9.27
CA PRO A 207 11.44 -9.66 -9.69
C PRO A 207 9.97 -9.21 -9.78
N GLU A 208 9.65 -8.01 -9.31
CA GLU A 208 8.29 -7.44 -9.27
C GLU A 208 8.26 -6.04 -9.89
N VAL A 209 7.05 -5.52 -10.17
CA VAL A 209 6.89 -4.12 -10.57
C VAL A 209 7.19 -3.22 -9.38
N LEU A 210 8.25 -2.42 -9.50
CA LEU A 210 8.63 -1.47 -8.46
C LEU A 210 7.55 -0.40 -8.25
N LYS A 211 7.43 0.10 -7.01
CA LYS A 211 6.44 1.13 -6.64
C LYS A 211 6.77 2.55 -7.12
N GLY A 212 7.81 2.69 -7.94
CA GLY A 212 8.26 3.97 -8.49
C GLY A 212 9.06 4.82 -7.49
N TYR A 213 9.67 4.21 -6.47
CA TYR A 213 10.56 4.93 -5.57
C TYR A 213 11.87 5.34 -6.28
N ASP A 214 12.36 6.55 -5.99
CA ASP A 214 13.69 7.00 -6.36
C ASP A 214 14.71 6.46 -5.35
N TYR A 215 15.35 5.34 -5.70
CA TYR A 215 16.28 4.63 -4.83
C TYR A 215 17.60 5.38 -4.70
N ARG A 216 18.02 5.63 -3.46
CA ARG A 216 19.25 6.35 -3.13
C ARG A 216 19.93 5.75 -1.92
N VAL A 217 21.24 5.65 -2.03
CA VAL A 217 22.09 5.18 -0.93
C VAL A 217 22.86 6.36 -0.35
N GLN A 218 22.89 6.42 0.98
CA GLN A 218 23.77 7.29 1.75
C GLN A 218 24.63 6.45 2.68
N ILE A 219 25.86 6.91 2.90
CA ILE A 219 26.78 6.27 3.84
C ILE A 219 26.85 7.15 5.07
N TYR A 220 26.80 6.52 6.24
CA TYR A 220 26.97 7.21 7.51
C TYR A 220 28.15 6.63 8.27
N GLU A 221 28.81 7.48 9.06
CA GLU A 221 29.96 7.10 9.86
C GLU A 221 29.51 6.33 11.10
N ASP A 222 29.81 5.04 11.13
CA ASP A 222 29.60 4.15 12.28
C ASP A 222 30.46 2.89 12.08
N ASP A 223 31.35 2.61 13.03
CA ASP A 223 32.22 1.43 13.01
C ASP A 223 31.43 0.11 13.10
N TYR A 224 30.17 0.16 13.56
CA TYR A 224 29.33 -1.02 13.66
C TYR A 224 28.66 -1.34 12.32
N PRO A 225 28.84 -2.57 11.78
CA PRO A 225 28.22 -3.01 10.54
C PRO A 225 26.68 -2.97 10.62
N ASN A 226 26.05 -2.15 9.78
CA ASN A 226 24.61 -2.04 9.68
C ASN A 226 24.18 -1.42 8.33
N ALA A 227 22.96 -1.72 7.90
CA ALA A 227 22.26 -1.05 6.83
C ALA A 227 20.77 -1.02 7.16
N PHE A 228 20.04 -0.02 6.67
CA PHE A 228 18.59 0.05 6.86
C PHE A 228 17.90 0.93 5.82
N ALA A 229 16.64 0.61 5.52
CA ALA A 229 15.73 1.40 4.70
C ALA A 229 14.63 2.08 5.53
N ILE A 230 14.30 3.33 5.18
CA ILE A 230 13.28 4.12 5.90
C ILE A 230 12.05 4.47 5.06
N GLY A 231 11.82 3.78 3.94
CA GLY A 231 10.75 4.10 2.98
C GLY A 231 11.17 5.16 1.97
N GLY A 232 10.38 5.30 0.89
CA GLY A 232 10.59 6.34 -0.13
C GLY A 232 11.92 6.23 -0.89
N GLY A 233 12.48 5.02 -0.96
CA GLY A 233 13.73 4.71 -1.69
C GLY A 233 15.02 5.04 -0.94
N TYR A 234 14.97 5.55 0.30
CA TYR A 234 16.19 5.82 1.08
C TYR A 234 16.77 4.54 1.68
N ILE A 235 18.06 4.31 1.45
CA ILE A 235 18.86 3.23 2.04
C ILE A 235 20.11 3.86 2.67
N PHE A 236 20.41 3.46 3.90
CA PHE A 236 21.59 3.91 4.65
C PHE A 236 22.51 2.74 4.91
N ILE A 237 23.82 2.97 4.75
CA ILE A 237 24.87 1.96 4.96
C ILE A 237 25.92 2.55 5.90
N SER A 238 26.33 1.80 6.93
CA SER A 238 27.44 2.24 7.79
C SER A 238 28.80 2.03 7.14
N SER A 239 29.78 2.87 7.48
CA SER A 239 31.19 2.65 7.12
C SER A 239 31.71 1.30 7.63
N GLY A 240 31.26 0.85 8.80
CA GLY A 240 31.57 -0.46 9.36
C GLY A 240 31.07 -1.63 8.50
N LEU A 241 29.92 -1.49 7.82
CA LEU A 241 29.43 -2.52 6.91
C LEU A 241 30.30 -2.61 5.66
N LEU A 242 30.70 -1.47 5.11
CA LEU A 242 31.61 -1.42 3.96
C LEU A 242 32.97 -2.04 4.27
N ASN A 243 33.44 -1.92 5.51
CA ASN A 243 34.67 -2.58 5.97
C ASN A 243 34.49 -4.10 6.19
N MET A 244 33.26 -4.58 6.39
CA MET A 244 32.94 -6.01 6.61
C MET A 244 32.74 -6.77 5.29
N ILE A 245 32.22 -6.10 4.28
CA ILE A 245 31.93 -6.68 2.97
C ILE A 245 33.23 -7.00 2.23
N GLU A 246 33.32 -8.20 1.66
CA GLU A 246 34.52 -8.65 0.93
C GLU A 246 34.33 -8.69 -0.59
N ASP A 247 33.09 -8.66 -1.07
CA ASP A 247 32.76 -8.65 -2.51
C ASP A 247 31.43 -7.94 -2.82
N ASP A 248 31.26 -7.54 -4.07
CA ASP A 248 30.08 -6.80 -4.52
C ASP A 248 28.77 -7.59 -4.36
N SER A 249 28.82 -8.92 -4.41
CA SER A 249 27.62 -9.76 -4.27
C SER A 249 27.07 -9.79 -2.84
N GLU A 250 27.94 -9.61 -1.83
CA GLU A 250 27.51 -9.44 -0.44
C GLU A 250 26.83 -8.08 -0.22
N LEU A 251 27.39 -7.02 -0.81
CA LEU A 251 26.75 -5.70 -0.80
C LEU A 251 25.40 -5.73 -1.53
N GLU A 252 25.37 -6.39 -2.68
CA GLU A 252 24.16 -6.59 -3.46
C GLU A 252 23.08 -7.31 -2.66
N ALA A 253 23.44 -8.34 -1.89
CA ALA A 253 22.50 -9.06 -1.03
C ALA A 253 21.90 -8.16 0.07
N VAL A 254 22.71 -7.30 0.69
CA VAL A 254 22.23 -6.32 1.67
C VAL A 254 21.27 -5.33 1.00
N LEU A 255 21.67 -4.76 -0.14
CA LEU A 255 20.86 -3.79 -0.86
C LEU A 255 19.53 -4.38 -1.33
N ALA A 256 19.53 -5.61 -1.85
CA ALA A 256 18.31 -6.31 -2.28
C ALA A 256 17.37 -6.54 -1.09
N HIS A 257 17.90 -6.91 0.09
CA HIS A 257 17.11 -7.02 1.32
C HIS A 257 16.47 -5.68 1.72
N GLU A 258 17.25 -4.59 1.71
CA GLU A 258 16.75 -3.24 2.04
C GLU A 258 15.72 -2.71 1.03
N ILE A 259 15.90 -2.99 -0.26
CA ILE A 259 14.88 -2.72 -1.29
C ILE A 259 13.61 -3.50 -0.99
N GLY A 260 13.72 -4.75 -0.53
CA GLY A 260 12.58 -5.56 -0.09
C GLY A 260 11.77 -4.90 1.03
N HIS A 261 12.42 -4.27 2.00
CA HIS A 261 11.74 -3.48 3.05
C HIS A 261 10.98 -2.27 2.50
N ASN A 262 11.57 -1.55 1.53
CA ASN A 262 10.93 -0.42 0.86
C ASN A 262 9.72 -0.88 0.02
N GLU A 263 9.90 -1.90 -0.82
CA GLU A 263 8.84 -2.43 -1.69
C GLU A 263 7.68 -3.05 -0.90
N ARG A 264 7.92 -3.61 0.29
CA ARG A 264 6.86 -4.10 1.19
C ARG A 264 6.34 -3.05 2.17
N ARG A 265 6.89 -1.83 2.13
CA ARG A 265 6.48 -0.67 2.93
C ARG A 265 6.39 -1.00 4.42
N HIS A 266 7.39 -1.73 4.93
CA HIS A 266 7.38 -2.24 6.30
C HIS A 266 7.29 -1.12 7.34
N LEU A 267 7.98 0.02 7.12
CA LEU A 267 7.87 1.19 7.99
C LEU A 267 6.40 1.63 8.18
N LEU A 268 5.65 1.76 7.08
CA LEU A 268 4.25 2.14 7.19
C LEU A 268 3.40 1.04 7.84
N ARG A 269 3.65 -0.23 7.54
CA ARG A 269 2.92 -1.36 8.16
C ARG A 269 3.13 -1.38 9.68
N VAL A 270 4.35 -1.10 10.16
CA VAL A 270 4.64 -0.91 11.58
C VAL A 270 3.85 0.28 12.15
N PHE A 271 3.88 1.44 11.48
CA PHE A 271 3.13 2.61 11.92
C PHE A 271 1.62 2.34 12.03
N LYS A 272 1.03 1.69 11.03
CA LYS A 272 -0.40 1.31 11.05
C LYS A 272 -0.72 0.32 12.16
N LYS A 273 0.17 -0.64 12.42
CA LYS A 273 0.02 -1.59 13.53
C LYS A 273 0.08 -0.86 14.87
N HIS A 274 1.03 0.06 15.03
CA HIS A 274 1.15 0.91 16.22
C HIS A 274 -0.13 1.74 16.42
N GLN A 275 -0.61 2.44 15.39
CA GLN A 275 -1.86 3.22 15.44
C GLN A 275 -3.08 2.36 15.81
N ASN A 276 -3.20 1.15 15.25
CA ASN A 276 -4.28 0.22 15.57
C ASN A 276 -4.25 -0.25 17.04
N ASN A 277 -3.07 -0.52 17.56
CA ASN A 277 -2.88 -0.91 18.97
C ASN A 277 -3.11 0.29 19.91
N SER A 278 -2.77 1.49 19.47
CA SER A 278 -2.99 2.76 20.15
C SER A 278 -4.44 3.28 20.06
N LYS A 279 -5.38 2.56 19.45
CA LYS A 279 -6.81 2.94 19.47
C LYS A 279 -7.37 3.06 20.90
N ASN A 280 -6.78 2.37 21.88
CA ASN A 280 -7.08 2.55 23.30
C ASN A 280 -6.49 3.85 23.89
N SER A 281 -5.38 4.38 23.35
CA SER A 281 -4.78 5.66 23.79
C SER A 281 -5.38 6.88 23.09
N MET A 282 -6.01 6.72 21.92
CA MET A 282 -6.77 7.79 21.27
C MET A 282 -7.96 8.26 22.12
N LEU A 283 -8.58 7.37 22.90
CA LEU A 283 -9.61 7.73 23.88
C LEU A 283 -9.05 8.69 24.94
N LEU A 284 -7.82 8.46 25.42
CA LEU A 284 -7.13 9.32 26.39
C LEU A 284 -6.67 10.65 25.77
N ALA A 285 -6.26 10.65 24.51
CA ALA A 285 -5.88 11.86 23.77
C ALA A 285 -7.07 12.79 23.49
N VAL A 286 -8.29 12.25 23.29
CA VAL A 286 -9.52 13.05 23.19
C VAL A 286 -9.83 13.75 24.52
N PHE A 287 -9.56 13.12 25.67
CA PHE A 287 -9.72 13.77 26.98
C PHE A 287 -8.71 14.92 27.21
N ILE A 288 -7.48 14.81 26.69
CA ILE A 288 -6.47 15.88 26.78
C ILE A 288 -6.72 16.97 25.72
N GLY A 289 -7.18 16.61 24.53
CA GLY A 289 -7.56 17.55 23.46
C GLY A 289 -8.78 18.41 23.80
N ALA A 290 -9.72 17.88 24.60
CA ALA A 290 -10.84 18.66 25.12
C ALA A 290 -10.38 19.82 26.04
N ALA A 291 -9.24 19.69 26.72
CA ALA A 291 -8.69 20.78 27.55
C ALA A 291 -8.05 21.91 26.72
N THR A 292 -7.61 21.62 25.49
CA THR A 292 -7.01 22.62 24.56
C THR A 292 -8.03 23.24 23.60
N TYR A 293 -9.22 22.65 23.48
CA TYR A 293 -10.36 23.18 22.71
C TYR A 293 -10.77 24.60 23.12
N LEU A 294 -10.52 25.01 24.37
CA LEU A 294 -10.91 26.33 24.88
C LEU A 294 -9.94 27.48 24.51
N ALA A 295 -8.77 27.21 23.92
CA ALA A 295 -7.71 28.22 23.82
C ALA A 295 -7.45 28.80 22.41
N THR A 296 -7.82 28.14 21.32
CA THR A 296 -7.56 28.66 19.96
C THR A 296 -8.64 28.23 18.96
N LEU A 297 -9.09 29.16 18.11
CA LEU A 297 -10.21 28.98 17.17
C LEU A 297 -9.82 28.31 15.82
N ASP A 298 -8.65 27.65 15.73
CA ASP A 298 -8.19 27.02 14.48
C ASP A 298 -7.38 25.72 14.75
N THR A 299 -8.04 24.71 15.31
CA THR A 299 -7.39 23.61 16.08
C THR A 299 -7.37 22.22 15.43
N ASP A 300 -8.16 21.95 14.39
CA ASP A 300 -8.23 20.60 13.80
C ASP A 300 -6.90 20.15 13.16
N ARG A 301 -6.09 21.10 12.68
CA ARG A 301 -4.79 20.83 12.04
C ARG A 301 -3.62 20.80 13.02
N ALA A 302 -3.62 21.68 14.03
CA ALA A 302 -2.53 21.79 15.00
C ALA A 302 -2.48 20.60 15.97
N VAL A 303 -3.64 20.17 16.48
CA VAL A 303 -3.73 19.02 17.39
C VAL A 303 -3.45 17.71 16.65
N ALA A 304 -3.95 17.57 15.42
CA ALA A 304 -3.62 16.43 14.55
C ALA A 304 -2.12 16.38 14.23
N GLY A 305 -1.48 17.53 13.96
CA GLY A 305 -0.04 17.61 13.72
C GLY A 305 0.81 17.12 14.89
N ILE A 306 0.52 17.57 16.12
CA ILE A 306 1.27 17.16 17.33
C ILE A 306 1.13 15.66 17.60
N LEU A 307 -0.08 15.11 17.45
CA LEU A 307 -0.36 13.68 17.69
C LEU A 307 0.32 12.79 16.64
N ILE A 308 0.35 13.22 15.37
CA ILE A 308 1.05 12.51 14.30
C ILE A 308 2.55 12.50 14.59
N THR A 309 3.16 13.64 14.96
CA THR A 309 4.59 13.71 15.29
C THR A 309 4.96 12.76 16.42
N LYS A 310 4.17 12.71 17.52
CA LYS A 310 4.47 11.78 18.62
C LYS A 310 4.39 10.31 18.19
N ALA A 311 3.32 9.91 17.51
CA ALA A 311 3.15 8.53 17.06
C ALA A 311 4.25 8.11 16.07
N VAL A 312 4.67 9.04 15.21
CA VAL A 312 5.79 8.85 14.28
C VAL A 312 7.11 8.67 15.05
N THR A 313 7.41 9.53 16.03
CA THR A 313 8.62 9.40 16.84
C THR A 313 8.67 8.11 17.65
N ASP A 314 7.54 7.69 18.22
CA ASP A 314 7.43 6.44 18.97
C ASP A 314 7.71 5.23 18.04
N VAL A 315 7.23 5.26 16.79
CA VAL A 315 7.48 4.20 15.78
C VAL A 315 8.92 4.19 15.30
N VAL A 316 9.51 5.35 14.98
CA VAL A 316 10.93 5.45 14.61
C VAL A 316 11.80 4.90 15.74
N SER A 317 11.49 5.27 16.99
CA SER A 317 12.19 4.74 18.16
C SER A 317 11.98 3.23 18.33
N GLU A 318 10.77 2.72 18.09
CA GLU A 318 10.49 1.29 18.16
C GLU A 318 11.31 0.49 17.14
N ILE A 319 11.36 0.94 15.89
CA ILE A 319 12.11 0.27 14.82
C ILE A 319 13.62 0.35 15.08
N SER A 320 14.13 1.52 15.47
CA SER A 320 15.56 1.66 15.80
C SER A 320 16.00 0.78 16.97
N LEU A 321 15.08 0.39 17.87
CA LEU A 321 15.39 -0.40 19.06
C LEU A 321 15.07 -1.89 18.95
N LYS A 322 13.98 -2.25 18.24
CA LYS A 322 13.46 -3.62 18.16
C LYS A 322 13.52 -4.20 16.76
N GLY A 323 13.73 -3.37 15.74
CA GLY A 323 13.76 -3.79 14.35
C GLY A 323 12.40 -4.12 13.79
N TYR A 324 12.41 -4.74 12.61
CA TYR A 324 11.20 -5.24 12.00
C TYR A 324 10.76 -6.57 12.60
N SER A 325 9.47 -6.90 12.42
CA SER A 325 8.97 -8.19 12.87
C SER A 325 9.59 -9.32 12.07
N ARG A 326 9.65 -10.52 12.64
CA ARG A 326 10.16 -11.70 11.96
C ARG A 326 9.49 -11.91 10.60
N GLU A 327 8.18 -11.72 10.50
CA GLU A 327 7.45 -11.88 9.24
C GLU A 327 7.94 -10.88 8.18
N MET A 328 8.25 -9.65 8.57
CA MET A 328 8.78 -8.61 7.67
C MET A 328 10.22 -8.91 7.23
N GLU A 329 11.07 -9.40 8.14
CA GLU A 329 12.41 -9.89 7.76
C GLU A 329 12.33 -11.05 6.75
N GLN A 330 11.42 -11.99 6.99
CA GLN A 330 11.18 -13.10 6.08
C GLN A 330 10.66 -12.64 4.72
N GLU A 331 9.75 -11.66 4.67
CA GLU A 331 9.28 -11.07 3.42
C GLU A 331 10.42 -10.41 2.63
N ALA A 332 11.34 -9.71 3.30
CA ALA A 332 12.51 -9.11 2.65
C ALA A 332 13.54 -10.16 2.19
N ASP A 333 13.82 -11.18 2.99
CA ASP A 333 14.67 -12.33 2.61
C ASP A 333 14.12 -13.05 1.37
N ILE A 334 12.80 -13.23 1.28
CA ILE A 334 12.14 -13.84 0.12
C ILE A 334 12.41 -13.01 -1.12
N LEU A 335 12.20 -11.68 -1.04
CA LEU A 335 12.41 -10.79 -2.17
C LEU A 335 13.88 -10.75 -2.63
N ALA A 336 14.83 -10.70 -1.70
CA ALA A 336 16.24 -10.79 -2.02
C ALA A 336 16.60 -12.11 -2.72
N GLN A 337 16.05 -13.24 -2.26
CA GLN A 337 16.25 -14.54 -2.92
C GLN A 337 15.59 -14.61 -4.29
N LEU A 338 14.41 -14.01 -4.49
CA LEU A 338 13.77 -13.93 -5.80
C LEU A 338 14.59 -13.10 -6.78
N TYR A 339 15.18 -11.99 -6.32
CA TYR A 339 16.11 -11.20 -7.11
C TYR A 339 17.31 -12.03 -7.58
N PHE A 340 17.96 -12.76 -6.68
CA PHE A 340 19.06 -13.64 -7.07
C PHE A 340 18.60 -14.79 -7.99
N HIS A 341 17.41 -15.32 -7.78
CA HIS A 341 16.83 -16.35 -8.63
C HIS A 341 16.59 -15.86 -10.07
N GLU A 342 16.03 -14.66 -10.25
CA GLU A 342 15.75 -14.07 -11.56
C GLU A 342 17.02 -13.63 -12.31
N THR A 343 18.06 -13.25 -11.57
CA THR A 343 19.36 -12.86 -12.15
C THR A 343 20.29 -14.06 -12.37
N GLU A 344 19.77 -15.30 -12.28
CA GLU A 344 20.51 -16.56 -12.37
C GLU A 344 21.73 -16.62 -11.42
N SER A 345 21.67 -15.84 -10.34
CA SER A 345 22.74 -15.68 -9.36
C SER A 345 22.46 -16.56 -8.14
N SER A 346 23.53 -16.98 -7.46
CA SER A 346 23.35 -17.78 -6.24
C SER A 346 22.83 -16.90 -5.11
N SER A 347 21.85 -17.37 -4.32
CA SER A 347 21.47 -16.73 -3.04
C SER A 347 22.53 -16.92 -1.93
N ASN A 348 23.68 -17.50 -2.25
CA ASN A 348 24.79 -17.75 -1.34
C ASN A 348 25.35 -16.46 -0.69
N PRO A 349 25.45 -15.30 -1.37
CA PRO A 349 25.90 -14.05 -0.75
C PRO A 349 25.00 -13.59 0.40
N LEU A 350 23.68 -13.82 0.32
CA LEU A 350 22.77 -13.53 1.45
C LEU A 350 23.09 -14.41 2.67
N ILE A 351 23.41 -15.68 2.46
CA ILE A 351 23.85 -16.57 3.55
C ILE A 351 25.19 -16.08 4.13
N ARG A 352 26.17 -15.74 3.28
CA ARG A 352 27.49 -15.26 3.74
C ARG A 352 27.37 -14.02 4.59
N ILE A 353 26.59 -13.02 4.16
CA ILE A 353 26.46 -11.78 4.93
C ILE A 353 25.68 -11.99 6.24
N LEU A 354 24.63 -12.82 6.25
CA LEU A 354 23.94 -13.19 7.47
C LEU A 354 24.88 -13.92 8.45
N ASP A 355 25.71 -14.84 7.95
CA ASP A 355 26.70 -15.55 8.77
C ASP A 355 27.79 -14.60 9.29
N LYS A 356 28.26 -13.64 8.49
CA LYS A 356 29.18 -12.59 8.93
C LYS A 356 28.58 -11.75 10.06
N PHE A 357 27.33 -11.33 9.94
CA PHE A 357 26.63 -10.61 11.01
C PHE A 357 26.44 -11.47 12.27
N ALA A 358 26.08 -12.75 12.11
CA ALA A 358 25.96 -13.69 13.23
C ALA A 358 27.30 -13.87 13.94
N THR A 359 28.37 -14.09 13.19
CA THR A 359 29.73 -14.30 13.69
C THR A 359 30.25 -13.05 14.37
N TYR A 360 30.17 -11.89 13.71
CA TYR A 360 30.57 -10.59 14.27
C TYR A 360 29.94 -10.33 15.65
N SER A 361 28.67 -10.69 15.79
CA SER A 361 27.93 -10.55 17.03
C SER A 361 28.34 -11.52 18.14
N LEU A 362 28.87 -12.70 17.78
CA LEU A 362 29.29 -13.73 18.74
C LEU A 362 30.75 -13.57 19.15
N THR A 363 31.63 -13.09 18.26
CA THR A 363 33.08 -13.07 18.47
C THR A 363 33.60 -11.79 19.13
N ARG A 364 32.81 -10.71 19.16
CA ARG A 364 33.18 -9.46 19.84
C ARG A 364 32.95 -9.60 21.35
N ASN A 365 34.04 -9.67 22.12
CA ASN A 365 34.02 -9.51 23.57
C ASN A 365 33.70 -8.04 23.93
N GLY A 366 32.42 -7.65 23.95
CA GLY A 366 32.03 -6.28 24.26
C GLY A 366 30.53 -6.01 24.14
N PHE A 367 30.13 -4.77 24.44
CA PHE A 367 28.78 -4.26 24.26
C PHE A 367 28.49 -4.12 22.75
N ILE A 368 27.57 -4.92 22.22
CA ILE A 368 26.98 -4.66 20.92
C ILE A 368 26.03 -3.46 21.11
N PRO A 369 26.19 -2.35 20.38
CA PRO A 369 25.30 -1.20 20.51
C PRO A 369 23.86 -1.59 20.22
N ARG A 370 22.95 -0.88 20.88
CA ARG A 370 21.50 -1.06 20.71
C ARG A 370 21.01 -0.76 19.29
N ASN A 371 21.83 -0.13 18.45
CA ASN A 371 21.53 0.22 17.05
C ASN A 371 22.27 -0.69 16.05
N SER A 372 22.73 -1.86 16.48
CA SER A 372 23.36 -2.86 15.61
C SER A 372 22.35 -3.59 14.71
N ILE A 373 22.84 -4.21 13.64
CA ILE A 373 22.06 -5.08 12.74
C ILE A 373 21.20 -6.12 13.47
N LEU A 374 21.62 -6.61 14.65
CA LEU A 374 20.85 -7.58 15.44
C LEU A 374 19.60 -6.99 16.08
N SER A 375 19.63 -5.70 16.36
CA SER A 375 18.51 -4.98 16.95
C SER A 375 17.56 -4.51 15.87
N THR A 376 18.05 -4.15 14.68
CA THR A 376 17.22 -3.75 13.54
C THR A 376 16.69 -4.93 12.72
N HIS A 377 17.42 -6.04 12.66
CA HIS A 377 17.10 -7.26 11.89
C HIS A 377 17.32 -8.55 12.72
N PRO A 378 16.37 -8.93 13.59
CA PRO A 378 16.54 -10.05 14.51
C PRO A 378 16.52 -11.43 13.83
N HIS A 379 16.81 -12.48 14.62
CA HIS A 379 16.66 -13.90 14.24
C HIS A 379 17.59 -14.41 13.13
N ILE A 380 18.84 -13.92 13.08
CA ILE A 380 19.80 -14.26 12.01
C ILE A 380 19.99 -15.77 11.81
N LYS A 381 20.22 -16.56 12.88
CA LYS A 381 20.42 -18.03 12.75
C LYS A 381 19.21 -18.72 12.12
N GLN A 382 18.01 -18.32 12.51
CA GLN A 382 16.77 -18.81 11.95
C GLN A 382 16.61 -18.46 10.46
N ARG A 383 16.99 -17.22 10.09
CA ARG A 383 16.95 -16.74 8.70
C ARG A 383 17.96 -17.49 7.82
N ILE A 384 19.18 -17.74 8.31
CA ILE A 384 20.18 -18.57 7.60
C ILE A 384 19.58 -19.96 7.27
N LEU A 385 19.00 -20.64 8.26
CA LEU A 385 18.38 -21.94 8.05
C LEU A 385 17.21 -21.88 7.06
N GLN A 386 16.44 -20.80 7.10
CA GLN A 386 15.34 -20.59 6.16
C GLN A 386 15.87 -20.43 4.74
N VAL A 387 16.83 -19.54 4.49
CA VAL A 387 17.44 -19.28 3.18
C VAL A 387 18.11 -20.56 2.64
N GLN A 388 18.85 -21.29 3.47
CA GLN A 388 19.51 -22.56 3.09
C GLN A 388 18.53 -23.66 2.65
N ASN A 389 17.36 -23.72 3.29
CA ASN A 389 16.37 -24.79 3.06
C ASN A 389 15.16 -24.29 2.27
N THR A 390 15.33 -23.20 1.52
CA THR A 390 14.30 -22.64 0.66
C THR A 390 14.18 -23.44 -0.63
N SER A 391 12.94 -23.65 -1.08
CA SER A 391 12.59 -24.09 -2.42
C SER A 391 11.78 -23.00 -3.12
N ILE A 392 12.26 -22.53 -4.26
CA ILE A 392 11.57 -21.54 -5.10
C ILE A 392 11.02 -22.25 -6.34
N PHE A 393 9.77 -21.98 -6.67
CA PHE A 393 9.14 -22.42 -7.90
C PHE A 393 8.49 -21.23 -8.59
N LYS A 394 8.88 -20.99 -9.84
CA LYS A 394 8.30 -19.97 -10.72
C LYS A 394 7.29 -20.63 -11.64
N TYR A 395 6.12 -20.02 -11.80
CA TYR A 395 5.18 -20.42 -12.85
C TYR A 395 5.60 -19.78 -14.17
N ASP A 396 5.70 -20.57 -15.24
CA ASP A 396 5.90 -20.05 -16.60
C ASP A 396 4.78 -19.08 -16.99
N ASP A 397 3.54 -19.52 -16.75
CA ASP A 397 2.32 -18.70 -16.86
C ASP A 397 1.74 -18.46 -15.45
N PRO A 398 1.62 -17.18 -14.99
CA PRO A 398 1.14 -16.86 -13.66
C PRO A 398 -0.22 -17.50 -13.38
N LEU A 399 -0.33 -18.17 -12.23
CA LEU A 399 -1.58 -18.77 -11.81
C LEU A 399 -2.58 -17.66 -11.44
N THR A 400 -3.63 -17.53 -12.24
CA THR A 400 -4.57 -16.41 -12.13
C THR A 400 -5.91 -16.87 -11.55
N PHE A 401 -6.37 -16.15 -10.54
CA PHE A 401 -7.69 -16.30 -9.95
C PHE A 401 -8.52 -15.06 -10.18
N GLU A 402 -9.76 -15.23 -10.58
CA GLU A 402 -10.71 -14.12 -10.76
C GLU A 402 -11.81 -14.20 -9.69
N ALA A 403 -12.19 -13.05 -9.11
CA ALA A 403 -13.22 -12.95 -8.09
C ALA A 403 -14.62 -12.74 -8.71
N TYR A 404 -15.57 -13.59 -8.30
CA TYR A 404 -16.96 -13.62 -8.76
C TYR A 404 -17.90 -13.30 -7.59
N PRO A 405 -18.56 -12.13 -7.59
CA PRO A 405 -19.41 -11.72 -6.48
C PRO A 405 -20.67 -12.61 -6.39
N VAL A 406 -20.98 -13.15 -5.21
CA VAL A 406 -22.11 -14.11 -5.07
C VAL A 406 -23.47 -13.42 -5.10
N LYS A 407 -23.60 -12.23 -4.50
CA LYS A 407 -24.91 -11.54 -4.31
C LYS A 407 -24.96 -10.10 -4.83
N ARG A 408 -23.85 -9.53 -5.29
CA ARG A 408 -23.75 -8.14 -5.79
C ARG A 408 -23.78 -8.15 -7.31
N LYS A 409 -24.91 -7.73 -7.90
CA LYS A 409 -25.12 -7.71 -9.37
C LYS A 409 -24.48 -6.50 -10.06
N ASP A 410 -24.12 -5.49 -9.29
CA ASP A 410 -23.46 -4.26 -9.72
C ASP A 410 -21.94 -4.42 -9.92
N LEU A 411 -21.37 -5.52 -9.43
CA LEU A 411 -19.96 -5.85 -9.64
C LEU A 411 -19.84 -6.83 -10.80
N ILE A 412 -19.02 -6.47 -11.79
CA ILE A 412 -18.72 -7.33 -12.93
C ILE A 412 -17.82 -8.46 -12.44
N PRO A 413 -18.08 -9.73 -12.78
CA PRO A 413 -17.17 -10.83 -12.47
C PRO A 413 -15.75 -10.59 -13.00
N GLY A 414 -14.74 -10.97 -12.21
CA GLY A 414 -13.33 -10.73 -12.54
C GLY A 414 -12.81 -9.33 -12.20
N PHE A 415 -13.62 -8.50 -11.51
CA PHE A 415 -13.21 -7.16 -11.07
C PHE A 415 -11.98 -7.14 -10.16
N ILE A 416 -11.72 -8.23 -9.43
CA ILE A 416 -10.48 -8.48 -8.70
C ILE A 416 -9.84 -9.75 -9.25
N LYS A 417 -8.56 -9.66 -9.59
CA LYS A 417 -7.75 -10.80 -10.03
C LYS A 417 -6.55 -10.96 -9.11
N LEU A 418 -6.23 -12.19 -8.73
CA LEU A 418 -4.97 -12.53 -8.04
C LEU A 418 -4.11 -13.33 -9.00
N LYS A 419 -2.90 -12.83 -9.29
CA LYS A 419 -1.87 -13.54 -10.04
C LYS A 419 -0.81 -14.04 -9.08
N ILE A 420 -0.41 -15.29 -9.20
CA ILE A 420 0.69 -15.88 -8.44
C ILE A 420 1.80 -16.24 -9.42
N ASN A 421 2.95 -15.63 -9.21
CA ASN A 421 4.13 -15.79 -10.05
C ASN A 421 5.10 -16.80 -9.42
N TYR A 422 5.28 -16.72 -8.10
CA TYR A 422 6.23 -17.56 -7.38
C TYR A 422 5.58 -18.27 -6.21
N VAL A 423 6.05 -19.48 -5.96
CA VAL A 423 5.82 -20.26 -4.75
C VAL A 423 7.17 -20.40 -4.05
N PHE A 424 7.23 -19.92 -2.82
CA PHE A 424 8.39 -20.03 -1.97
C PHE A 424 8.06 -20.94 -0.80
N MET A 425 8.87 -21.96 -0.54
CA MET A 425 8.69 -22.87 0.59
C MET A 425 9.95 -22.97 1.41
N ALA A 426 9.83 -22.75 2.72
CA ALA A 426 10.97 -22.87 3.64
C ALA A 426 10.51 -23.38 5.01
N PRO A 427 11.38 -24.05 5.78
CA PRO A 427 11.06 -24.46 7.13
C PRO A 427 10.74 -23.25 8.00
N SER A 428 9.74 -23.41 8.87
CA SER A 428 9.46 -22.44 9.92
C SER A 428 10.57 -22.49 10.96
N SER A 429 10.97 -21.33 11.44
CA SER A 429 12.08 -21.24 12.39
C SER A 429 11.72 -21.43 13.86
N THR A 430 10.46 -21.81 14.16
CA THR A 430 9.96 -21.95 15.54
C THR A 430 9.16 -23.23 15.80
N LYS A 431 8.70 -23.92 14.75
CA LYS A 431 7.83 -25.09 14.86
C LYS A 431 8.23 -26.07 13.76
N ASP A 432 7.86 -27.33 13.94
CA ASP A 432 7.94 -28.35 12.88
C ASP A 432 6.83 -28.13 11.83
N GLU A 433 6.91 -26.97 11.18
CA GLU A 433 6.00 -26.51 10.14
C GLU A 433 6.84 -25.99 8.97
N THR A 434 6.29 -26.08 7.76
CA THR A 434 6.79 -25.39 6.56
C THR A 434 5.94 -24.16 6.29
N VAL A 435 6.61 -23.07 5.97
CA VAL A 435 6.01 -21.81 5.52
C VAL A 435 6.01 -21.81 4.01
N CYS A 436 4.83 -21.74 3.40
CA CYS A 436 4.64 -21.57 1.97
C CYS A 436 4.16 -20.14 1.71
N SER A 437 4.96 -19.36 1.00
CA SER A 437 4.67 -17.99 0.61
C SER A 437 4.34 -17.97 -0.88
N LEU A 438 3.14 -17.49 -1.21
CA LEU A 438 2.67 -17.25 -2.56
C LEU A 438 2.91 -15.78 -2.90
N VAL A 439 3.70 -15.52 -3.92
CA VAL A 439 4.13 -14.17 -4.29
C VAL A 439 3.56 -13.81 -5.65
N GLY A 440 2.99 -12.63 -5.76
CA GLY A 440 2.46 -12.10 -7.02
C GLY A 440 1.67 -10.82 -6.81
N SER A 441 0.65 -10.60 -7.63
CA SER A 441 -0.07 -9.33 -7.68
C SER A 441 -1.59 -9.48 -7.60
N ILE A 442 -2.24 -8.41 -7.13
CA ILE A 442 -3.68 -8.27 -7.06
C ILE A 442 -4.08 -7.11 -7.95
N ILE A 443 -4.88 -7.40 -8.97
CA ILE A 443 -5.36 -6.41 -9.92
C ILE A 443 -6.81 -6.08 -9.60
N ASN A 444 -7.11 -4.80 -9.53
CA ASN A 444 -8.47 -4.30 -9.40
C ASN A 444 -8.85 -3.52 -10.65
N GLU A 445 -9.68 -4.14 -11.48
CA GLU A 445 -10.18 -3.57 -12.74
C GLU A 445 -11.47 -2.77 -12.54
N HIS A 446 -11.98 -2.68 -11.31
CA HIS A 446 -13.18 -1.89 -11.06
C HIS A 446 -12.89 -0.41 -11.34
N PRO A 447 -13.79 0.33 -12.03
CA PRO A 447 -13.55 1.73 -12.40
C PRO A 447 -13.56 2.70 -11.22
N GLU A 448 -14.37 2.45 -10.20
CA GLU A 448 -14.63 3.46 -9.14
C GLU A 448 -14.27 3.05 -7.71
N TYR A 449 -14.16 1.75 -7.40
CA TYR A 449 -14.08 1.26 -6.02
C TYR A 449 -12.72 0.68 -5.68
N ASN A 450 -12.20 1.12 -4.54
CA ASN A 450 -11.08 0.46 -3.89
C ASN A 450 -11.60 -0.69 -3.02
N PHE A 451 -10.78 -1.72 -2.86
CA PHE A 451 -11.15 -2.90 -2.08
C PHE A 451 -10.07 -3.27 -1.07
N THR A 452 -10.47 -3.95 0.00
CA THR A 452 -9.57 -4.68 0.90
C THR A 452 -10.01 -6.12 0.96
N ILE A 453 -9.06 -7.05 0.87
CA ILE A 453 -9.32 -8.47 1.08
C ILE A 453 -9.27 -8.74 2.59
N ASN A 454 -10.38 -9.19 3.14
CA ASN A 454 -10.48 -9.52 4.57
C ASN A 454 -10.02 -10.95 4.84
N ASN A 455 -10.37 -11.86 3.94
CA ASN A 455 -10.04 -13.27 4.04
C ASN A 455 -9.95 -13.88 2.64
N LEU A 456 -9.04 -14.83 2.48
CA LEU A 456 -8.86 -15.64 1.28
C LEU A 456 -8.52 -17.08 1.69
N THR A 457 -9.30 -18.04 1.21
CA THR A 457 -9.17 -19.45 1.58
C THR A 457 -9.07 -20.32 0.34
N PHE A 458 -8.13 -21.26 0.36
CA PHE A 458 -7.97 -22.32 -0.65
C PHE A 458 -8.36 -23.67 -0.07
N ASN A 459 -8.91 -24.54 -0.93
CA ASN A 459 -9.11 -25.95 -0.66
C ASN A 459 -8.13 -26.78 -1.49
N PHE A 460 -7.08 -27.27 -0.85
CA PHE A 460 -6.09 -28.14 -1.49
C PHE A 460 -6.69 -29.55 -1.60
N LEU A 461 -6.75 -30.10 -2.83
CA LEU A 461 -7.33 -31.42 -3.13
C LEU A 461 -6.37 -32.55 -2.74
N SER A 462 -5.83 -32.48 -1.54
CA SER A 462 -4.87 -33.41 -0.96
C SER A 462 -5.05 -33.49 0.56
N ASN A 463 -4.15 -34.19 1.25
CA ASN A 463 -4.12 -34.27 2.70
C ASN A 463 -3.84 -32.92 3.39
N VAL A 464 -3.51 -31.87 2.63
CA VAL A 464 -3.39 -30.49 3.15
C VAL A 464 -4.76 -29.95 3.58
N GLY A 465 -5.80 -30.15 2.77
CA GLY A 465 -7.17 -29.67 3.03
C GLY A 465 -7.35 -28.16 2.91
N ILE A 466 -8.33 -27.60 3.63
CA ILE A 466 -8.67 -26.17 3.56
C ILE A 466 -7.66 -25.33 4.35
N ARG A 467 -7.11 -24.28 3.73
CA ARG A 467 -6.20 -23.32 4.38
C ARG A 467 -6.53 -21.89 4.00
N GLN A 468 -6.48 -21.03 5.00
CA GLN A 468 -6.51 -19.59 4.83
C GLN A 468 -5.13 -19.09 4.41
N LEU A 469 -5.11 -18.15 3.48
CA LEU A 469 -3.92 -17.43 3.07
C LEU A 469 -3.84 -16.14 3.89
N ASP A 470 -2.83 -16.06 4.76
CA ASP A 470 -2.55 -14.87 5.56
C ASP A 470 -1.75 -13.84 4.74
N GLY A 471 -1.60 -12.62 5.24
CA GLY A 471 -0.76 -11.59 4.59
C GLY A 471 -1.51 -10.45 3.87
N PHE A 472 -2.84 -10.54 3.72
CA PHE A 472 -3.64 -9.50 3.03
C PHE A 472 -4.19 -8.38 3.94
N ALA A 473 -4.06 -8.53 5.26
CA ALA A 473 -4.76 -7.67 6.21
C ALA A 473 -4.29 -6.20 6.09
N GLY A 474 -5.20 -5.32 5.68
CA GLY A 474 -4.98 -3.87 5.63
C GLY A 474 -4.46 -3.32 4.30
N ASN A 475 -4.25 -4.17 3.29
CA ASN A 475 -3.89 -3.73 1.94
C ASN A 475 -5.12 -3.22 1.20
N ILE A 476 -5.08 -1.94 0.80
CA ILE A 476 -6.11 -1.32 -0.02
C ILE A 476 -5.66 -1.43 -1.47
N ILE A 477 -6.43 -2.17 -2.25
CA ILE A 477 -6.23 -2.34 -3.68
C ILE A 477 -7.04 -1.23 -4.35
N LYS A 478 -6.36 -0.25 -4.93
CA LYS A 478 -7.02 0.91 -5.53
C LYS A 478 -7.78 0.50 -6.79
N HIS A 479 -8.84 1.24 -7.13
CA HIS A 479 -9.53 1.05 -8.41
C HIS A 479 -8.54 1.24 -9.56
N GLN A 480 -8.69 0.46 -10.64
CA GLN A 480 -7.81 0.47 -11.81
C GLN A 480 -6.32 0.44 -11.46
N SER A 481 -5.93 -0.44 -10.53
CA SER A 481 -4.55 -0.57 -10.08
C SER A 481 -4.14 -2.01 -9.89
N GLU A 482 -2.83 -2.23 -9.88
CA GLU A 482 -2.19 -3.48 -9.49
C GLU A 482 -1.44 -3.27 -8.17
N SER A 483 -1.47 -4.28 -7.30
CA SER A 483 -0.84 -4.22 -5.98
C SER A 483 -0.21 -5.56 -5.64
N ASP A 484 1.07 -5.58 -5.31
CA ASP A 484 1.77 -6.82 -4.97
C ASP A 484 1.31 -7.39 -3.63
N PHE A 485 1.48 -8.70 -3.47
CA PHE A 485 1.22 -9.38 -2.21
C PHE A 485 2.15 -10.57 -1.98
N ILE A 486 2.37 -10.88 -0.70
CA ILE A 486 2.88 -12.16 -0.24
C ILE A 486 1.81 -12.78 0.64
N GLY A 487 1.23 -13.88 0.16
CA GLY A 487 0.27 -14.68 0.89
C GLY A 487 0.97 -15.83 1.60
N VAL A 488 0.69 -16.08 2.88
CA VAL A 488 1.38 -17.15 3.64
C VAL A 488 0.42 -18.27 4.03
N ILE A 489 0.85 -19.51 3.78
CA ILE A 489 0.22 -20.75 4.22
C ILE A 489 1.20 -21.49 5.12
N ARG A 490 0.72 -21.95 6.29
CA ARG A 490 1.51 -22.78 7.20
C ARG A 490 0.97 -24.21 7.19
N VAL A 491 1.86 -25.17 6.99
CA VAL A 491 1.54 -26.60 7.03
C VAL A 491 2.55 -27.35 7.90
N PRO A 492 2.19 -28.46 8.53
CA PRO A 492 3.16 -29.36 9.16
C PRO A 492 4.25 -29.79 8.16
N SER A 493 5.50 -29.95 8.60
CA SER A 493 6.63 -30.24 7.71
C SER A 493 6.43 -31.50 6.85
N ASN A 494 5.77 -32.51 7.40
CA ASN A 494 5.44 -33.75 6.67
C ASN A 494 4.42 -33.59 5.53
N LYS A 495 3.75 -32.43 5.41
CA LYS A 495 2.81 -32.09 4.33
C LYS A 495 3.39 -31.09 3.32
N SER A 496 4.67 -30.73 3.46
CA SER A 496 5.32 -29.73 2.60
C SER A 496 5.42 -30.18 1.14
N GLN A 497 5.82 -31.44 0.91
CA GLN A 497 5.92 -32.01 -0.43
C GLN A 497 4.55 -32.10 -1.11
N ASP A 498 3.53 -32.60 -0.40
CA ASP A 498 2.15 -32.64 -0.88
C ASP A 498 1.65 -31.23 -1.29
N LEU A 499 1.94 -30.21 -0.49
CA LEU A 499 1.55 -28.83 -0.79
C LEU A 499 2.28 -28.31 -2.05
N MET A 500 3.59 -28.54 -2.14
CA MET A 500 4.39 -28.11 -3.29
C MET A 500 3.89 -28.76 -4.58
N GLU A 501 3.61 -30.06 -4.55
CA GLU A 501 3.11 -30.80 -5.72
C GLU A 501 1.73 -30.30 -6.15
N VAL A 502 0.83 -30.08 -5.20
CA VAL A 502 -0.50 -29.54 -5.49
C VAL A 502 -0.42 -28.14 -6.11
N LEU A 503 0.47 -27.28 -5.61
CA LEU A 503 0.67 -25.94 -6.17
C LEU A 503 1.25 -26.01 -7.59
N LYS A 504 2.29 -26.83 -7.81
CA LYS A 504 2.90 -27.06 -9.13
C LYS A 504 1.89 -27.58 -10.15
N ASN A 505 1.10 -28.57 -9.77
CA ASN A 505 0.11 -29.21 -10.63
C ASN A 505 -1.21 -28.43 -10.74
N LYS A 506 -1.34 -27.30 -10.04
CA LYS A 506 -2.56 -26.46 -9.98
C LYS A 506 -3.78 -27.25 -9.45
N SER A 507 -3.56 -28.28 -8.62
CA SER A 507 -4.57 -29.22 -8.12
C SER A 507 -5.30 -28.74 -6.86
N PHE A 508 -5.74 -27.49 -6.83
CA PHE A 508 -6.46 -26.93 -5.69
C PHE A 508 -7.58 -26.00 -6.16
N LEU A 509 -8.63 -25.87 -5.35
CA LEU A 509 -9.79 -25.06 -5.69
C LEU A 509 -9.85 -23.82 -4.79
N PRO A 510 -10.16 -22.65 -5.35
CA PRO A 510 -10.52 -21.50 -4.53
C PRO A 510 -11.77 -21.81 -3.71
N TYR A 511 -11.70 -21.59 -2.40
CA TYR A 511 -12.79 -21.94 -1.50
C TYR A 511 -13.70 -20.73 -1.24
N SER A 512 -13.13 -19.63 -0.75
CA SER A 512 -13.89 -18.43 -0.42
C SER A 512 -13.00 -17.19 -0.37
N MET A 513 -13.55 -16.05 -0.77
CA MET A 513 -12.91 -14.74 -0.63
C MET A 513 -13.90 -13.71 -0.10
N ASP A 514 -13.51 -12.97 0.94
CA ASP A 514 -14.31 -11.92 1.54
C ASP A 514 -13.67 -10.55 1.31
N ILE A 515 -14.37 -9.67 0.59
CA ILE A 515 -13.84 -8.36 0.18
C ILE A 515 -14.66 -7.22 0.81
N SER A 516 -14.06 -6.09 1.15
CA SER A 516 -14.79 -4.88 1.55
C SER A 516 -14.45 -3.70 0.65
N ASN A 517 -15.46 -2.92 0.27
CA ASN A 517 -15.26 -1.64 -0.44
C ASN A 517 -14.67 -0.63 0.54
N VAL A 518 -13.79 0.25 0.04
CA VAL A 518 -13.13 1.26 0.87
C VAL A 518 -13.10 2.62 0.16
N VAL A 519 -13.49 3.69 0.87
CA VAL A 519 -13.22 5.07 0.44
C VAL A 519 -11.91 5.52 1.06
N ILE A 520 -11.03 6.07 0.23
CA ILE A 520 -9.85 6.81 0.66
C ILE A 520 -10.22 8.29 0.60
N LEU A 521 -10.03 9.03 1.70
CA LEU A 521 -10.21 10.47 1.74
C LEU A 521 -8.82 11.10 1.94
N PRO A 522 -8.42 12.13 1.17
CA PRO A 522 -7.12 12.77 1.33
C PRO A 522 -6.89 13.23 2.79
N GLY A 523 -5.75 12.81 3.37
CA GLY A 523 -5.38 13.15 4.76
C GLY A 523 -6.21 12.44 5.84
N LYS A 524 -6.98 11.40 5.51
CA LYS A 524 -7.76 10.61 6.46
C LYS A 524 -7.59 9.11 6.19
N ASP A 525 -7.76 8.31 7.24
CA ASP A 525 -7.76 6.85 7.12
C ASP A 525 -8.85 6.36 6.16
N ALA A 526 -8.54 5.27 5.47
CA ALA A 526 -9.48 4.63 4.57
C ALA A 526 -10.66 4.03 5.36
N LYS A 527 -11.89 4.29 4.90
CA LYS A 527 -13.12 3.84 5.57
C LYS A 527 -13.85 2.78 4.75
N LYS A 528 -14.19 1.66 5.39
CA LYS A 528 -15.00 0.60 4.78
C LYS A 528 -16.41 1.13 4.47
N ILE A 529 -16.90 0.84 3.26
CA ILE A 529 -18.25 1.15 2.81
C ILE A 529 -19.12 -0.09 3.03
N GLY A 530 -20.15 0.06 3.86
CA GLY A 530 -21.10 -1.00 4.17
C GLY A 530 -20.67 -1.88 5.35
N TYR A 531 -21.65 -2.57 5.93
CA TYR A 531 -21.50 -3.32 7.18
C TYR A 531 -21.05 -4.77 7.00
N ARG A 532 -21.14 -5.33 5.78
CA ARG A 532 -20.84 -6.74 5.52
C ARG A 532 -19.85 -6.88 4.36
N PRO A 533 -18.86 -7.78 4.47
CA PRO A 533 -18.01 -8.16 3.35
C PRO A 533 -18.83 -8.70 2.17
N ILE A 534 -18.34 -8.44 0.98
CA ILE A 534 -18.78 -9.02 -0.28
C ILE A 534 -18.14 -10.40 -0.39
N GLN A 535 -18.98 -11.42 -0.30
CA GLN A 535 -18.58 -12.79 -0.55
C GLN A 535 -18.37 -13.00 -2.04
N CYS A 536 -17.18 -13.47 -2.39
CA CYS A 536 -16.79 -13.83 -3.74
C CYS A 536 -16.47 -15.33 -3.80
N ARG A 537 -16.93 -15.98 -4.87
CA ARG A 537 -16.33 -17.22 -5.37
C ARG A 537 -15.11 -16.84 -6.19
N MET A 538 -14.19 -17.77 -6.35
CA MET A 538 -13.02 -17.56 -7.19
C MET A 538 -12.91 -18.69 -8.21
N THR A 539 -12.47 -18.37 -9.42
CA THR A 539 -12.20 -19.36 -10.47
C THR A 539 -10.76 -19.24 -10.92
N ILE A 540 -10.12 -20.38 -11.18
CA ILE A 540 -8.81 -20.43 -11.83
C ILE A 540 -9.03 -20.21 -13.33
N LYS A 541 -8.14 -19.45 -13.94
CA LYS A 541 -8.12 -19.22 -15.39
C LYS A 541 -6.89 -19.85 -16.03
#